data_AF-A0A534ULN6-F1
#
_entry.id   AF-A0A534ULN6-F1
#
_cell.length_a   1.000
_cell.length_b   1.000
_cell.length_c   1.000
_cell.angle_alpha   90.00
_cell.angle_beta   90.00
_cell.angle_gamma   90.00
#
_symmetry.space_group_name_H-M   'P 1'
#
loop_
_entity.id
_entity.type
_entity.pdbx_description
1 polymer ?
#
loop_
_entity_poly.entity_id
_entity_poly.type
_entity_poly.pdbx_seq_one_letter_code
_entity_poly.pdbx_strand_id
1 'polypeptide(L)'
;MLLDHFFFRGEVTSGVRCLYTDGEAWKKLHGFDEIIKHMVAAREDLLQHHPGIKETLLTAFRASFAYSETHLDEIGDAFIARYGGDKEALLASARYPRIEFTFTEKEQQLAEAEMDLLFEVGQIPRKAPIATLFAT
;
A
#
# COMPACT_ATOMS: atom_id res chain seq x y z
N MET A 1 3.60 8.02 -5.99
CA MET A 1 2.18 8.32 -5.76
C MET A 1 1.96 9.82 -5.87
N LEU A 2 0.96 10.25 -6.64
CA LEU A 2 0.56 11.67 -6.72
C LEU A 2 -0.21 12.14 -5.47
N LEU A 3 -0.78 11.22 -4.68
CA LEU A 3 -1.55 11.55 -3.48
C LEU A 3 -0.69 11.97 -2.28
N ASP A 4 0.42 11.30 -1.99
CA ASP A 4 1.31 11.70 -0.88
C ASP A 4 1.87 13.12 -1.07
N HIS A 5 2.17 13.51 -2.31
CA HIS A 5 2.61 14.87 -2.64
C HIS A 5 1.51 15.93 -2.40
N PHE A 6 0.23 15.54 -2.47
CA PHE A 6 -0.89 16.46 -2.23
C PHE A 6 -1.02 16.80 -0.74
N PHE A 7 -0.79 15.84 0.17
CA PHE A 7 -0.78 16.10 1.61
C PHE A 7 0.33 17.08 2.02
N PHE A 8 1.55 16.91 1.49
CA PHE A 8 2.69 17.76 1.85
C PHE A 8 2.58 19.22 1.38
N ARG A 9 1.82 19.51 0.30
CA ARG A 9 1.63 20.89 -0.20
C ARG A 9 0.26 21.49 0.11
N GLY A 10 -0.74 20.64 0.36
CA GLY A 10 -2.13 21.05 0.62
C GLY A 10 -2.31 21.76 1.96
N GLU A 11 -1.58 21.34 3.01
CA GLU A 11 -1.67 21.97 4.35
C GLU A 11 -1.30 23.45 4.37
N VAL A 12 -0.39 23.88 3.49
CA VAL A 12 0.12 25.25 3.46
C VAL A 12 -0.50 26.12 2.37
N THR A 13 -1.43 25.57 1.57
CA THR A 13 -2.03 26.28 0.44
C THR A 13 -3.25 27.09 0.86
N SER A 14 -3.21 28.41 0.66
CA SER A 14 -4.34 29.29 0.94
C SER A 14 -5.58 28.89 0.14
N GLY A 15 -6.68 28.57 0.83
CA GLY A 15 -7.96 28.19 0.22
C GLY A 15 -8.33 26.72 0.36
N VAL A 16 -7.41 25.85 0.81
CA VAL A 16 -7.74 24.49 1.21
C VAL A 16 -8.52 24.55 2.52
N ARG A 17 -9.81 24.14 2.49
CA ARG A 17 -10.72 24.20 3.67
C ARG A 17 -10.87 22.86 4.37
N CYS A 18 -10.52 21.77 3.71
CA CYS A 18 -10.59 20.43 4.27
C CYS A 18 -9.56 19.53 3.61
N LEU A 19 -8.74 18.87 4.43
CA LEU A 19 -7.92 17.75 4.04
C LEU A 19 -8.61 16.51 4.58
N TYR A 20 -8.86 15.54 3.70
CA TYR A 20 -9.25 14.20 4.11
C TYR A 20 -8.05 13.30 3.88
N THR A 21 -7.75 12.44 4.85
CA THR A 21 -6.89 11.29 4.59
C THR A 21 -7.60 10.32 3.65
N ASP A 22 -6.82 9.54 2.89
CA ASP A 22 -7.41 8.55 1.99
C ASP A 22 -8.28 7.54 2.75
N GLY A 23 -7.90 7.22 3.99
CA GLY A 23 -8.71 6.36 4.88
C GLY A 23 -10.05 6.98 5.26
N GLU A 24 -10.10 8.28 5.56
CA GLU A 24 -11.37 8.97 5.86
C GLU A 24 -12.30 9.04 4.65
N ALA A 25 -11.75 9.29 3.46
CA ALA A 25 -12.52 9.26 2.23
C ALA A 25 -13.04 7.84 1.95
N TRP A 26 -12.17 6.84 2.08
CA TRP A 26 -12.49 5.43 1.88
C TRP A 26 -13.61 4.95 2.81
N LYS A 27 -13.51 5.26 4.11
CA LYS A 27 -14.54 4.95 5.10
C LYS A 27 -15.88 5.59 4.78
N LYS A 28 -15.90 6.84 4.33
CA LYS A 28 -17.14 7.54 3.96
C LYS A 28 -17.82 6.93 2.72
N LEU A 29 -17.04 6.47 1.76
CA LEU A 29 -17.55 5.92 0.50
C LEU A 29 -17.99 4.46 0.64
N HIS A 30 -17.19 3.64 1.32
CA HIS A 30 -17.35 2.19 1.32
C HIS A 30 -17.60 1.59 2.72
N GLY A 31 -17.54 2.40 3.78
CA GLY A 31 -17.78 1.95 5.16
C GLY A 31 -16.60 1.19 5.79
N PHE A 32 -15.49 1.03 5.09
CA PHE A 32 -14.32 0.31 5.57
C PHE A 32 -13.36 1.21 6.35
N ASP A 33 -12.91 0.73 7.51
CA ASP A 33 -11.91 1.41 8.34
C ASP A 33 -10.47 1.24 7.83
N GLU A 34 -10.25 0.35 6.87
CA GLU A 34 -8.95 -0.01 6.33
C GLU A 34 -8.98 0.10 4.80
N ILE A 35 -7.84 0.43 4.21
CA ILE A 35 -7.62 0.46 2.76
C ILE A 35 -6.33 -0.31 2.45
N ILE A 36 -6.35 -1.14 1.42
CA ILE A 36 -5.14 -1.79 0.91
C ILE A 36 -4.41 -0.76 0.04
N LYS A 37 -3.23 -0.31 0.48
CA LYS A 37 -2.45 0.68 -0.29
C LYS A 37 -1.59 0.04 -1.36
N HIS A 38 -1.03 -1.13 -1.05
CA HIS A 38 -0.07 -1.82 -1.88
C HIS A 38 -0.25 -3.33 -1.74
N MET A 39 -0.06 -4.04 -2.85
CA MET A 39 -0.05 -5.49 -2.91
C MET A 39 1.24 -5.94 -3.60
N VAL A 40 1.80 -7.06 -3.17
CA VAL A 40 2.93 -7.69 -3.85
C VAL A 40 2.40 -8.77 -4.78
N ALA A 41 2.71 -8.67 -6.07
CA ALA A 41 2.31 -9.64 -7.07
C ALA A 41 3.53 -10.30 -7.73
N ALA A 42 3.42 -11.60 -7.99
CA ALA A 42 4.37 -12.33 -8.81
C ALA A 42 3.73 -12.62 -10.17
N ARG A 43 4.54 -12.64 -11.24
CA ARG A 43 4.05 -13.06 -12.56
C ARG A 43 3.71 -14.54 -12.53
N GLU A 44 2.62 -14.91 -13.20
CA GLU A 44 2.14 -16.29 -13.25
C GLU A 44 3.17 -17.25 -13.85
N ASP A 45 3.81 -16.86 -14.94
CA ASP A 45 4.84 -17.68 -15.60
C ASP A 45 6.05 -17.93 -14.69
N LEU A 46 6.45 -16.95 -13.87
CA LEU A 46 7.51 -17.14 -12.89
C LEU A 46 7.13 -18.21 -11.85
N LEU A 47 5.88 -18.22 -11.38
CA LEU A 47 5.38 -19.22 -10.44
C LEU A 47 5.34 -20.62 -11.07
N GLN A 48 4.98 -20.71 -12.35
CA GLN A 48 4.93 -21.98 -13.09
C GLN A 48 6.32 -22.58 -13.32
N HIS A 49 7.31 -21.74 -13.69
CA HIS A 49 8.66 -22.21 -14.00
C HIS A 49 9.54 -22.46 -12.77
N HIS A 50 9.19 -21.87 -11.62
CA HIS A 50 9.96 -22.00 -10.37
C HIS A 50 9.07 -22.41 -9.19
N PRO A 51 8.68 -23.70 -9.09
CA PRO A 51 7.97 -24.20 -7.92
C PRO A 51 8.73 -23.88 -6.63
N GLY A 52 8.05 -23.33 -5.62
CA GLY A 52 8.66 -22.92 -4.34
C GLY A 52 9.18 -21.47 -4.31
N ILE A 53 9.14 -20.74 -5.42
CA ILE A 53 9.59 -19.34 -5.45
C ILE A 53 8.68 -18.43 -4.60
N LYS A 54 7.38 -18.77 -4.48
CA LYS A 54 6.43 -18.05 -3.63
C LYS A 54 6.92 -18.00 -2.18
N GLU A 55 7.24 -19.15 -1.60
CA GLU A 55 7.69 -19.28 -0.21
C GLU A 55 9.03 -18.58 0.00
N THR A 56 9.92 -18.67 -1.00
CA THR A 56 11.22 -18.00 -1.00
C THR A 56 11.04 -16.48 -0.96
N LEU A 57 10.18 -15.94 -1.82
CA LEU A 57 9.88 -14.51 -1.89
C LEU A 57 9.21 -14.03 -0.59
N LEU A 58 8.20 -14.74 -0.09
CA LEU A 58 7.51 -14.37 1.15
C LEU A 58 8.48 -14.35 2.34
N THR A 59 9.39 -15.33 2.43
CA THR A 59 10.42 -15.37 3.48
C THR A 59 11.35 -14.17 3.37
N ALA A 60 11.85 -13.87 2.16
CA ALA A 60 12.73 -12.74 1.92
C ALA A 60 12.05 -11.40 2.23
N PHE A 61 10.78 -11.22 1.84
CA PHE A 61 10.03 -10.01 2.17
C PHE A 61 9.86 -9.87 3.68
N ARG A 62 9.40 -10.90 4.38
CA ARG A 62 9.26 -10.86 5.86
C ARG A 62 10.58 -10.49 6.54
N ALA A 63 11.69 -11.08 6.12
CA ALA A 63 13.01 -10.75 6.65
C ALA A 63 13.41 -9.29 6.37
N SER A 64 13.16 -8.79 5.15
CA SER A 64 13.46 -7.42 4.76
C SER A 64 12.64 -6.39 5.56
N PHE A 65 11.38 -6.67 5.83
CA PHE A 65 10.55 -5.79 6.66
C PHE A 65 10.98 -5.81 8.11
N ALA A 66 11.23 -6.99 8.70
CA ALA A 66 11.72 -7.08 10.07
C ALA A 66 13.07 -6.36 10.26
N TYR A 67 13.95 -6.42 9.26
CA TYR A 67 15.17 -5.61 9.23
C TYR A 67 14.84 -4.12 9.24
N SER A 68 13.92 -3.69 8.36
CA SER A 68 13.54 -2.28 8.25
C SER A 68 12.93 -1.73 9.53
N GLU A 69 12.07 -2.48 10.22
CA GLU A 69 11.46 -2.08 11.50
C GLU A 69 12.49 -1.74 12.58
N THR A 70 13.62 -2.46 12.58
CA THR A 70 14.70 -2.27 13.57
C THR A 70 15.75 -1.23 13.13
N HIS A 71 15.71 -0.78 11.87
CA HIS A 71 16.68 0.15 11.27
C HIS A 71 16.01 1.40 10.68
N LEU A 72 14.77 1.72 11.11
CA LEU A 72 13.99 2.83 10.56
C LEU A 72 14.75 4.17 10.60
N ASP A 73 15.52 4.43 11.65
CA ASP A 73 16.26 5.69 11.80
C ASP A 73 17.36 5.86 10.73
N GLU A 74 18.15 4.81 10.49
CA GLU A 74 19.18 4.76 9.45
C GLU A 74 18.56 4.88 8.05
N ILE A 75 17.45 4.15 7.82
CA ILE A 75 16.70 4.21 6.57
C ILE A 75 16.16 5.63 6.34
N GLY A 76 15.66 6.27 7.40
CA GLY A 76 15.19 7.65 7.38
C GLY A 76 16.29 8.62 6.98
N ASP A 77 17.49 8.50 7.56
CA ASP A 77 18.65 9.33 7.18
C ASP A 77 19.03 9.14 5.72
N ALA A 78 19.13 7.89 5.27
CA ALA A 78 19.45 7.58 3.87
C ALA A 78 18.39 8.12 2.90
N PHE A 79 17.10 8.06 3.28
CA PHE A 79 16.01 8.60 2.51
C PHE A 79 16.10 10.13 2.39
N ILE A 80 16.27 10.84 3.51
CA ILE A 80 16.36 12.31 3.53
C ILE A 80 17.61 12.79 2.81
N ALA A 81 18.74 12.11 2.94
CA ALA A 81 19.96 12.44 2.20
C ALA A 81 19.76 12.36 0.68
N ARG A 82 18.91 11.43 0.22
CA ARG A 82 18.67 11.20 -1.22
C ARG A 82 17.54 12.06 -1.79
N TYR A 83 16.45 12.26 -1.04
CA TYR A 83 15.21 12.84 -1.54
C TYR A 83 14.83 14.16 -0.85
N GLY A 84 15.52 14.53 0.23
CA GLY A 84 15.14 15.64 1.10
C GLY A 84 13.86 15.36 1.88
N GLY A 85 13.36 16.38 2.59
CA GLY A 85 12.11 16.31 3.36
C GLY A 85 12.33 16.34 4.87
N ASP A 86 11.30 15.94 5.61
CA ASP A 86 11.28 15.88 7.07
C ASP A 86 11.38 14.42 7.54
N LYS A 87 12.43 14.11 8.30
CA LYS A 87 12.70 12.75 8.81
C LYS A 87 11.63 12.29 9.79
N GLU A 88 11.18 13.15 10.69
CA GLU A 88 10.20 12.81 11.70
C GLU A 88 8.83 12.53 11.07
N ALA A 89 8.43 13.35 10.09
CA ALA A 89 7.22 13.13 9.32
C ALA A 89 7.29 11.80 8.53
N LEU A 90 8.44 11.51 7.91
CA LEU A 90 8.67 10.24 7.23
C LEU A 90 8.55 9.05 8.20
N LEU A 91 9.24 9.10 9.35
CA LEU A 91 9.21 8.02 10.34
C LEU A 91 7.81 7.81 10.92
N ALA A 92 7.06 8.90 11.16
CA ALA A 92 5.65 8.82 11.58
C ALA A 92 4.78 8.14 10.50
N SER A 93 4.96 8.50 9.23
CA SER A 93 4.23 7.89 8.11
C SER A 93 4.60 6.42 7.89
N ALA A 94 5.86 6.04 8.05
CA ALA A 94 6.34 4.68 7.82
C ALA A 94 5.79 3.67 8.84
N ARG A 95 5.39 4.15 10.02
CA ARG A 95 4.77 3.35 11.09
C ARG A 95 3.25 3.26 10.98
N TYR A 96 2.64 4.05 10.11
CA TYR A 96 1.18 4.09 9.93
C TYR A 96 0.61 2.86 9.21
N PRO A 97 1.18 2.38 8.08
CA PRO A 97 0.62 1.22 7.39
C PRO A 97 0.90 -0.08 8.15
N ARG A 98 -0.15 -0.88 8.34
CA ARG A 98 -0.02 -2.28 8.78
C ARG A 98 0.46 -3.12 7.60
N ILE A 99 1.67 -3.66 7.69
CA ILE A 99 2.23 -4.54 6.65
C ILE A 99 1.94 -5.98 7.04
N GLU A 100 1.04 -6.62 6.29
CA GLU A 100 0.71 -8.02 6.48
C GLU A 100 0.98 -8.84 5.21
N PHE A 101 1.34 -10.09 5.42
CA PHE A 101 1.52 -11.08 4.37
C PHE A 101 0.40 -12.11 4.47
N THR A 102 -0.83 -11.60 4.46
CA THR A 102 -2.09 -12.32 4.56
C THR A 102 -3.00 -11.90 3.43
N PHE A 103 -4.02 -12.72 3.17
CA PHE A 103 -5.15 -12.35 2.33
C PHE A 103 -6.41 -13.02 2.87
N THR A 104 -6.86 -12.49 4.01
CA THR A 104 -8.06 -12.86 4.73
C THR A 104 -9.32 -12.48 3.96
N GLU A 105 -10.46 -13.02 4.37
CA GLU A 105 -11.76 -12.68 3.78
C GLU A 105 -12.05 -11.16 3.85
N LYS A 106 -11.66 -10.50 4.95
CA LYS A 106 -11.78 -9.04 5.08
C LYS A 106 -10.90 -8.31 4.05
N GLU A 107 -9.65 -8.72 3.90
CA GLU A 107 -8.73 -8.14 2.91
C GLU A 107 -9.21 -8.39 1.48
N GLN A 108 -9.86 -9.52 1.22
CA GLN A 108 -10.50 -9.79 -0.06
C GLN A 108 -11.65 -8.81 -0.33
N GLN A 109 -12.55 -8.59 0.63
CA GLN A 109 -13.65 -7.62 0.49
C GLN A 109 -13.12 -6.21 0.22
N LEU A 110 -12.02 -5.81 0.89
CA LEU A 110 -11.36 -4.53 0.66
C LEU A 110 -10.81 -4.43 -0.77
N ALA A 111 -10.11 -5.46 -1.25
CA ALA A 111 -9.55 -5.48 -2.60
C ALA A 111 -10.63 -5.49 -3.69
N GLU A 112 -11.75 -6.19 -3.46
CA GLU A 112 -12.89 -6.20 -4.36
C GLU A 112 -13.54 -4.81 -4.47
N ALA A 113 -13.74 -4.11 -3.36
CA ALA A 113 -14.26 -2.76 -3.36
C ALA A 113 -13.33 -1.78 -4.09
N GLU A 114 -12.01 -1.94 -3.98
CA GLU A 114 -11.04 -1.13 -4.72
C GLU A 114 -11.09 -1.41 -6.23
N MET A 115 -11.26 -2.68 -6.64
CA MET A 115 -11.48 -3.05 -8.05
C MET A 115 -12.77 -2.47 -8.62
N ASP A 116 -13.84 -2.45 -7.83
CA ASP A 116 -15.10 -1.82 -8.22
C ASP A 116 -14.89 -0.33 -8.48
N LEU A 117 -14.29 0.39 -7.53
CA LEU A 117 -14.00 1.82 -7.69
C LEU A 117 -13.13 2.09 -8.92
N LEU A 118 -12.03 1.34 -9.10
CA LEU A 118 -11.12 1.52 -10.24
C LEU A 118 -11.80 1.28 -11.59
N PHE A 119 -12.74 0.34 -11.64
CA PHE A 119 -13.55 0.10 -12.83
C PHE A 119 -14.57 1.22 -13.06
N GLU A 120 -15.28 1.67 -12.02
CA GLU A 120 -16.27 2.74 -12.10
C GLU A 120 -15.69 4.07 -12.56
N VAL A 121 -14.48 4.42 -12.10
CA VAL A 121 -13.78 5.64 -12.53
C VAL A 121 -13.04 5.48 -13.86
N GLY A 122 -13.14 4.31 -14.50
CA GLY A 122 -12.55 4.02 -15.81
C GLY A 122 -11.03 3.88 -15.82
N GLN A 123 -10.39 3.67 -14.65
CA GLN A 123 -8.94 3.42 -14.57
C GLN A 123 -8.56 2.05 -15.12
N ILE A 124 -9.44 1.05 -14.94
CA ILE A 124 -9.26 -0.28 -15.52
C ILE A 124 -10.42 -0.63 -16.46
N PRO A 125 -10.15 -1.30 -17.60
CA PRO A 125 -11.19 -1.64 -18.57
C PRO A 125 -12.03 -2.84 -18.14
N ARG A 126 -11.58 -3.62 -17.14
CA ARG A 126 -12.26 -4.80 -16.61
C ARG A 126 -11.79 -5.10 -15.20
N LYS A 127 -12.68 -5.70 -14.41
CA LYS A 127 -12.36 -6.21 -13.06
C LYS A 127 -11.61 -7.53 -13.15
N ALA A 128 -10.61 -7.69 -12.29
CA ALA A 128 -9.94 -8.96 -12.09
C ALA A 128 -10.70 -9.77 -11.02
N PRO A 129 -10.85 -11.10 -11.17
CA PRO A 129 -11.43 -11.94 -10.13
C PRO A 129 -10.40 -12.16 -9.00
N ILE A 130 -10.24 -11.16 -8.12
CA ILE A 130 -9.17 -11.14 -7.11
C ILE A 130 -9.13 -12.41 -6.26
N ALA A 131 -10.28 -12.94 -5.87
CA ALA A 131 -10.43 -14.18 -5.13
C ALA A 131 -9.68 -15.38 -5.75
N THR A 132 -9.59 -15.42 -7.08
CA THR A 132 -8.97 -16.55 -7.81
C THR A 132 -7.50 -16.29 -8.17
N LEU A 133 -6.98 -15.10 -7.91
CA LEU A 133 -5.63 -14.67 -8.32
C LEU A 133 -4.60 -14.76 -7.20
N PHE A 134 -5.05 -14.93 -5.97
CA PHE A 134 -4.16 -15.22 -4.86
C PHE A 134 -3.77 -16.69 -4.88
N ALA A 135 -2.48 -16.95 -5.09
CA ALA A 135 -1.92 -18.29 -4.94
C ALA A 135 -2.14 -18.76 -3.49
N THR A 136 -2.99 -19.76 -3.30
CA THR A 136 -3.09 -20.53 -2.03
C THR A 136 -1.77 -21.19 -1.70
#